data_AF-A0A1C5HLG3-F1
#
_entry.id   AF-A0A1C5HLG3-F1
#
_cell.length_a   1.000
_cell.length_b   1.000
_cell.length_c   1.000
_cell.angle_alpha   90.00
_cell.angle_beta   90.00
_cell.angle_gamma   90.00
#
_symmetry.space_group_name_H-M   'P 1'
#
loop_
_entity.id
_entity.type
_entity.pdbx_description
1 polymer ?
#
loop_
_entity_poly.entity_id
_entity_poly.type
_entity_poly.pdbx_seq_one_letter_code
_entity_poly.pdbx_strand_id
1 'polypeptide(L)' 'MTRRRFSPHALRARRTQLGVSQKKLAEVLNVAPATVCDWENGRKTPANHRLPDLATVLYCPMDDLFEAVAA' A
#
# COMPACT_ATOMS: atom_id res chain seq x y z
N MET A 1 -20.21 -5.47 12.26
CA MET A 1 -18.73 -5.60 12.20
C MET A 1 -18.27 -4.97 10.90
N THR A 2 -17.53 -3.86 10.96
CA THR A 2 -17.11 -3.13 9.76
C THR A 2 -16.06 -3.93 9.00
N ARG A 3 -16.29 -4.19 7.70
CA ARG A 3 -15.30 -4.87 6.85
C ARG A 3 -14.23 -3.86 6.47
N ARG A 4 -12.96 -4.18 6.76
CA ARG A 4 -11.82 -3.39 6.31
C ARG A 4 -11.32 -3.91 4.97
N ARG A 5 -11.01 -3.01 4.05
CA ARG A 5 -10.43 -3.32 2.74
C ARG A 5 -9.15 -2.53 2.55
N PHE A 6 -8.14 -3.13 1.94
CA PHE A 6 -6.93 -2.41 1.53
C PHE A 6 -7.29 -1.27 0.58
N SER A 7 -6.73 -0.08 0.82
CA SER A 7 -6.99 1.12 0.03
C SER A 7 -5.81 1.46 -0.88
N PRO A 8 -5.94 1.28 -2.22
CA PRO A 8 -4.96 1.73 -3.20
C PRO A 8 -4.63 3.23 -3.09
N HIS A 9 -5.65 4.03 -2.80
CA HIS A 9 -5.53 5.47 -2.66
C HIS A 9 -4.69 5.84 -1.43
N ALA A 10 -4.91 5.18 -0.29
CA ALA A 10 -4.13 5.43 0.91
C ALA A 10 -2.64 5.07 0.73
N LEU A 11 -2.35 3.92 0.09
CA LEU A 11 -0.98 3.54 -0.27
C LEU A 11 -0.30 4.65 -1.10
N ARG A 12 -0.95 5.08 -2.18
CA ARG A 12 -0.41 6.11 -3.07
C ARG A 12 -0.20 7.43 -2.32
N ALA A 13 -1.20 7.88 -1.56
CA ALA A 13 -1.13 9.12 -0.80
C ALA A 13 0.04 9.11 0.17
N ARG A 14 0.20 8.04 0.95
CA ARG A 14 1.30 7.92 1.92
C ARG A 14 2.66 7.90 1.23
N ARG A 15 2.81 7.14 0.15
CA ARG A 15 4.04 7.12 -0.64
C ARG A 15 4.40 8.53 -1.14
N THR A 16 3.42 9.28 -1.67
CA THR A 16 3.65 10.63 -2.18
C THR A 16 3.98 11.64 -1.09
N GLN A 17 3.37 11.54 0.09
CA GLN A 17 3.71 12.39 1.25
C GLN A 17 5.17 12.23 1.68
N LEU A 18 5.73 11.03 1.53
CA LEU A 18 7.14 10.74 1.82
C LEU A 18 8.09 11.12 0.68
N GLY A 19 7.58 11.61 -0.46
CA GLY A 19 8.41 11.89 -1.65
C GLY A 19 9.02 10.64 -2.30
N VAL A 20 8.51 9.45 -1.98
CA VAL A 20 9.05 8.17 -2.49
C VAL A 20 8.44 7.89 -3.87
N SER A 21 9.25 7.47 -4.85
CA SER A 21 8.74 7.04 -6.16
C SER A 21 8.22 5.60 -6.11
N GLN A 22 7.32 5.20 -7.04
CA GLN A 22 6.86 3.81 -7.14
C GLN A 22 8.04 2.84 -7.34
N LYS A 23 9.02 3.24 -8.16
CA LYS A 23 10.26 2.47 -8.40
C LYS A 23 11.05 2.29 -7.10
N LYS A 24 11.22 3.35 -6.31
CA LYS A 24 11.96 3.27 -5.06
C LYS A 24 11.26 2.38 -4.03
N LEU A 25 9.93 2.51 -3.92
CA LEU A 25 9.14 1.63 -3.06
C LEU A 25 9.28 0.16 -3.49
N ALA A 26 9.24 -0.10 -4.79
CA ALA A 26 9.39 -1.43 -5.35
C ALA A 26 10.79 -2.03 -5.08
N GLU A 27 11.84 -1.22 -5.21
CA GLU A 27 13.22 -1.62 -4.86
C GLU A 27 13.35 -2.03 -3.40
N VAL A 28 12.80 -1.24 -2.46
CA VAL A 28 12.88 -1.54 -1.03
C VAL A 28 12.09 -2.81 -0.67
N LEU A 29 10.94 -3.02 -1.29
CA LEU A 29 10.08 -4.20 -1.07
C LEU A 29 10.47 -5.42 -1.91
N ASN A 30 11.55 -5.32 -2.68
CA ASN A 30 12.02 -6.33 -3.62
C ASN A 30 10.90 -6.88 -4.53
N VAL A 31 10.22 -5.98 -5.24
CA VAL A 31 9.17 -6.29 -6.23
C VAL A 31 9.41 -5.56 -7.54
N ALA A 32 8.71 -5.97 -8.59
CA ALA A 32 8.66 -5.21 -9.82
C ALA A 32 7.93 -3.86 -9.60
N PRO A 33 8.38 -2.74 -10.21
CA PRO A 33 7.65 -1.47 -10.17
C PRO A 33 6.20 -1.57 -10.66
N ALA A 34 5.95 -2.46 -11.64
CA ALA A 34 4.61 -2.76 -12.12
C ALA A 34 3.69 -3.33 -11.01
N THR A 35 4.24 -4.07 -10.05
CA THR A 35 3.49 -4.59 -8.89
C THR A 35 2.97 -3.46 -8.00
N VAL A 36 3.81 -2.46 -7.70
CA VAL A 36 3.38 -1.27 -6.94
C VAL A 36 2.34 -0.47 -7.73
N CYS A 37 2.52 -0.32 -9.04
CA CYS A 37 1.55 0.31 -9.92
C CYS A 37 0.20 -0.44 -9.91
N ASP A 38 0.20 -1.77 -9.95
CA ASP A 38 -1.02 -2.58 -9.87
C ASP A 38 -1.74 -2.39 -8.53
N TRP A 39 -0.99 -2.29 -7.42
CA TRP A 39 -1.55 -2.04 -6.09
C TRP A 39 -2.19 -0.66 -5.98
N GLU A 40 -1.51 0.40 -6.43
CA GLU A 40 -2.02 1.79 -6.36
C GLU A 40 -3.21 2.04 -7.29
N ASN A 41 -3.37 1.23 -8.34
CA ASN A 41 -4.53 1.29 -9.23
C ASN A 41 -5.64 0.31 -8.85
N GLY A 42 -5.48 -0.47 -7.77
CA GLY A 42 -6.46 -1.46 -7.34
C GLY A 42 -6.64 -2.65 -8.28
N ARG A 43 -5.74 -2.85 -9.26
CA ARG A 43 -5.75 -4.03 -10.15
C ARG A 43 -5.37 -5.30 -9.41
N LYS A 44 -4.54 -5.17 -8.37
CA LYS A 44 -4.15 -6.24 -7.46
C LYS A 44 -4.09 -5.71 -6.04
N THR A 45 -4.21 -6.61 -5.07
CA THR A 45 -4.02 -6.31 -3.66
C THR A 45 -2.67 -6.89 -3.21
N PRO A 46 -1.90 -6.21 -2.34
CA PRO A 46 -0.73 -6.82 -1.73
C PRO A 46 -1.11 -8.11 -0.99
N ALA A 47 -0.25 -9.12 -1.07
CA ALA A 47 -0.42 -10.31 -0.25
C ALA A 47 -0.26 -9.95 1.24
N ASN A 48 -0.96 -10.66 2.14
CA ASN A 48 -1.01 -10.32 3.57
C ASN A 48 0.39 -10.21 4.21
N HIS A 49 1.34 -11.05 3.81
CA HIS A 49 2.71 -11.03 4.33
C HIS A 49 3.49 -9.75 3.98
N ARG A 50 3.06 -8.98 2.97
CA ARG A 50 3.70 -7.71 2.56
C ARG A 50 3.13 -6.49 3.26
N LEU A 51 1.99 -6.62 3.94
CA LEU A 51 1.35 -5.49 4.63
C LEU A 51 2.24 -4.93 5.76
N PRO A 52 2.92 -5.76 6.59
CA PRO A 52 3.87 -5.25 7.59
C PRO A 52 5.05 -4.52 6.97
N ASP A 53 5.59 -5.04 5.86
CA ASP A 53 6.71 -4.42 5.15
C ASP A 53 6.31 -3.06 4.56
N LEU A 54 5.12 -2.98 3.96
CA LEU A 54 4.55 -1.73 3.46
C LEU A 54 4.41 -0.70 4.57
N ALA A 55 3.82 -1.07 5.71
CA ALA A 55 3.66 -0.19 6.87
C ALA A 55 5.02 0.32 7.38
N THR A 56 6.02 -0.57 7.43
CA THR A 56 7.38 -0.24 7.87
C THR A 56 8.06 0.75 6.93
N VAL A 57 8.05 0.48 5.62
CA VAL A 57 8.70 1.35 4.61
C VAL A 57 7.99 2.69 4.47
N LEU A 58 6.67 2.73 4.70
CA LEU A 58 5.86 3.94 4.62
C LEU A 58 5.72 4.67 5.96
N TYR A 59 6.45 4.21 7.00
CA TYR A 59 6.45 4.80 8.33
C TYR A 59 5.04 5.15 8.82
N CYS A 60 4.10 4.23 8.68
CA CYS A 60 2.72 4.42 9.11
C CYS A 60 2.16 3.15 9.77
N PRO A 61 1.18 3.29 10.68
CA PRO A 61 0.35 2.17 11.10
C PRO A 61 -0.20 1.39 9.91
N MET A 62 -0.30 0.07 10.03
CA MET A 62 -0.90 -0.77 8.99
C MET A 62 -2.34 -0.33 8.68
N ASP A 63 -3.07 0.12 9.70
CA ASP A 63 -4.44 0.60 9.61
C ASP A 63 -4.62 1.78 8.64
N ASP A 64 -3.60 2.63 8.48
CA ASP A 64 -3.63 3.76 7.54
C ASP A 64 -3.71 3.29 6.08
N LEU A 65 -3.38 2.03 5.80
CA LEU A 65 -3.47 1.42 4.47
C LEU A 65 -4.85 0.80 4.17
N PHE A 66 -5.79 0.89 5.11
CA PHE A 66 -7.13 0.32 4.99
C PHE A 66 -8.22 1.38 5.08
N GLU A 67 -9.32 1.12 4.37
CA GLU A 67 -10.54 1.92 4.47
C GLU A 67 -11.67 1.07 5.07
N ALA A 68 -12.57 1.76 5.79
CA ALA A 68 -13.80 1.17 6.27
C ALA A 68 -14.80 1.07 5.12
N VAL A 69 -15.29 -0.13 4.85
CA VAL A 69 -16.37 -0.33 3.88
C VAL A 69 -17.68 -0.36 4.67
N ALA A 70 -18.58 0.58 4.37
CA ALA A 70 -19.95 0.53 4.86
C ALA A 70 -20.64 -0.70 4.25
N ALA A 71 -21.32 -1.47 5.09
CA ALA A 71 -22.02 -2.69 4.70
C ALA A 71 -23.21 -2.39 3.79
#